data_AF-A0A974DNY5-F1
#
_entry.id   AF-A0A974DNY5-F1
#
_cell.length_a   1.000
_cell.length_b   1.000
_cell.length_c   1.000
_cell.angle_alpha   90.00
_cell.angle_beta   90.00
_cell.angle_gamma   90.00
#
_symmetry.space_group_name_H-M   'P 1'
#
loop_
_entity.id
_entity.type
_entity.pdbx_description
1 polymer ?
#
loop_
_entity_poly.entity_id
_entity_poly.type
_entity_poly.pdbx_seq_one_letter_code
_entity_poly.pdbx_strand_id
1 'polypeptide(L)'
;AMLLVVDRLEGPFNIESVMGPIDVKISEAITSMQENSVQVSGKVFIGCGQPKSPPLLRLSRSFSQSNNVRFHPYIAEERPTTAAETSLDRLRTLWRTMQNA
;
A
#
# COMPACT_ATOMS: atom_id res chain seq x y z
N ALA A 1 -6.73 -20.82 23.49
CA ALA A 1 -6.27 -20.67 22.09
C ALA A 1 -6.93 -19.48 21.39
N MET A 2 -8.27 -19.40 21.33
CA MET A 2 -8.99 -18.29 20.65
C MET A 2 -8.73 -16.89 21.24
N LEU A 3 -8.49 -16.76 22.55
CA LEU A 3 -8.12 -15.49 23.19
C LEU A 3 -6.89 -14.82 22.58
N LEU A 4 -5.86 -15.61 22.26
CA LEU A 4 -4.60 -15.10 21.68
C LEU A 4 -4.78 -14.56 20.26
N VAL A 5 -5.83 -15.00 19.56
CA VAL A 5 -6.20 -14.50 18.24
C VAL A 5 -6.87 -13.13 18.37
N VAL A 6 -7.69 -12.93 19.40
CA VAL A 6 -8.36 -11.65 19.70
C VAL A 6 -7.33 -10.54 19.98
N ASP A 7 -6.26 -10.83 20.72
CA ASP A 7 -5.20 -9.85 20.99
C ASP A 7 -4.45 -9.43 19.70
N ARG A 8 -4.26 -10.36 18.77
CA ARG A 8 -3.62 -10.06 17.46
C ARG A 8 -4.51 -9.24 16.53
N LEU A 9 -5.83 -9.36 16.68
CA LEU A 9 -6.83 -8.56 15.98
C LEU A 9 -7.01 -7.16 16.60
N GLU A 10 -6.52 -6.92 17.83
CA GLU A 10 -6.53 -5.58 18.46
C GLU A 10 -5.33 -4.72 18.04
N GLY A 11 -4.21 -5.39 17.75
CA GLY A 11 -2.94 -4.74 17.50
C GLY A 11 -2.77 -4.20 16.07
N PRO A 12 -1.62 -3.57 15.78
CA PRO A 12 -1.29 -3.04 14.45
C PRO A 12 -1.18 -4.11 13.35
N PHE A 13 -1.34 -5.39 13.70
CA PHE A 13 -1.40 -6.54 12.80
C PHE A 13 -2.84 -6.99 12.50
N ASN A 14 -3.86 -6.21 12.89
CA ASN A 14 -5.22 -6.46 12.45
C ASN A 14 -5.24 -6.50 10.91
N ILE A 15 -5.74 -7.59 10.35
CA ILE A 15 -5.74 -7.79 8.90
C ILE A 15 -6.51 -6.67 8.19
N GLU A 16 -7.56 -6.13 8.80
CA GLU A 16 -8.31 -4.99 8.25
C GLU A 16 -7.54 -3.68 8.30
N SER A 17 -6.69 -3.46 9.32
CA SER A 17 -5.87 -2.24 9.39
C SER A 17 -4.73 -2.23 8.37
N VAL A 18 -4.33 -3.40 7.86
CA VAL A 18 -3.29 -3.53 6.82
C VAL A 18 -3.89 -3.64 5.42
N MET A 19 -5.03 -4.32 5.28
CA MET A 19 -5.68 -4.53 3.99
C MET A 19 -6.44 -3.29 3.50
N GLY A 20 -7.11 -2.55 4.40
CA GLY A 20 -7.87 -1.36 4.03
C GLY A 20 -7.05 -0.26 3.34
N PRO A 21 -5.81 0.05 3.78
CA PRO A 21 -5.01 1.12 3.18
C PRO A 21 -3.93 0.63 2.19
N ILE A 22 -3.94 -0.63 1.76
CA ILE A 22 -2.81 -1.18 0.96
C ILE A 22 -2.63 -0.45 -0.38
N ASP A 23 -3.73 -0.12 -1.05
CA ASP A 23 -3.78 0.61 -2.31
C ASP A 23 -3.31 2.07 -2.13
N VAL A 24 -3.71 2.73 -1.03
CA VAL A 24 -3.24 4.07 -0.66
C VAL A 24 -1.74 4.04 -0.40
N LYS A 25 -1.24 3.03 0.31
CA LYS A 25 0.20 2.86 0.62
C LYS A 25 1.04 2.60 -0.63
N ILE A 26 0.54 1.80 -1.57
CA ILE A 26 1.19 1.61 -2.87
C ILE A 26 1.22 2.93 -3.64
N SER A 27 0.11 3.65 -3.67
CA SER A 27 0.01 4.94 -4.36
C SER A 27 0.95 5.98 -3.75
N GLU A 28 1.01 6.07 -2.41
CA GLU A 28 1.94 6.92 -1.66
C GLU A 28 3.41 6.60 -2.02
N ALA A 29 3.77 5.31 -2.07
CA ALA A 29 5.12 4.89 -2.45
C ALA A 29 5.48 5.27 -3.89
N ILE A 30 4.53 5.13 -4.84
CA ILE A 30 4.73 5.54 -6.24
C ILE A 30 4.94 7.05 -6.32
N THR A 31 4.04 7.84 -5.71
CA THR A 31 4.13 9.31 -5.70
C THR A 31 5.42 9.78 -5.05
N SER A 32 5.81 9.18 -3.91
CA SER A 32 7.07 9.47 -3.23
C SER A 32 8.29 9.21 -4.13
N MET A 33 8.31 8.09 -4.87
CA MET A 33 9.41 7.80 -5.79
C MET A 33 9.42 8.77 -6.99
N GLN A 34 8.26 9.19 -7.48
CA GLN A 34 8.16 10.17 -8.56
C GLN A 34 8.75 11.53 -8.12
N GLU A 35 8.38 12.02 -6.94
CA GLU A 35 8.87 13.28 -6.35
C GLU A 35 10.37 13.25 -6.05
N ASN A 36 10.87 12.10 -5.57
CA ASN A 36 12.25 11.96 -5.11
C ASN A 36 13.20 11.33 -6.16
N SER A 37 12.70 11.01 -7.35
CA SER A 37 13.41 10.24 -8.39
C SER A 37 14.81 10.76 -8.72
N VAL A 38 14.97 12.08 -8.86
CA VAL A 38 16.24 12.73 -9.18
C VAL A 38 17.25 12.60 -8.03
N GLN A 39 16.81 12.82 -6.79
CA GLN A 39 17.68 12.72 -5.62
C GLN A 39 18.14 11.27 -5.39
N VAL A 40 17.20 10.32 -5.48
CA VAL A 40 17.50 8.89 -5.36
C VAL A 40 18.48 8.45 -6.45
N SER A 41 18.21 8.81 -7.71
CA SER A 41 19.08 8.47 -8.84
C SER A 41 20.47 9.08 -8.69
N GLY A 42 20.58 10.33 -8.22
CA GLY A 42 21.86 10.99 -7.97
C GLY A 42 22.72 10.24 -6.94
N LYS A 43 22.12 9.81 -5.82
CA LYS A 43 22.82 8.99 -4.80
C LYS A 43 23.25 7.64 -5.38
N VAL A 44 22.40 7.00 -6.16
CA VAL A 44 22.72 5.73 -6.84
C VAL A 44 23.89 5.90 -7.81
N PHE A 45 23.95 6.99 -8.58
CA PHE A 45 25.05 7.19 -9.53
C PHE A 45 26.39 7.44 -8.85
N ILE A 46 26.38 8.11 -7.69
CA ILE A 46 27.58 8.28 -6.88
C ILE A 46 28.06 6.93 -6.33
N GLY A 47 27.15 6.10 -5.81
CA GLY A 47 27.50 4.82 -5.17
C GLY A 47 27.77 3.66 -6.14
N CYS A 48 27.07 3.62 -7.27
CA CYS A 48 27.09 2.52 -8.23
C CYS A 48 27.75 2.90 -9.57
N GLY A 49 28.07 4.18 -9.79
CA GLY A 49 28.58 4.70 -11.04
C GLY A 49 27.50 5.27 -11.96
N GLN A 50 27.93 6.12 -12.90
CA GLN A 50 27.03 6.81 -13.82
C GLN A 50 26.47 5.84 -14.87
N PRO A 51 25.14 5.83 -15.13
CA PRO A 51 24.54 4.95 -16.10
C PRO A 51 25.03 5.29 -17.51
N LYS A 52 25.32 4.27 -18.30
CA LYS A 52 25.66 4.43 -19.72
C LYS A 52 24.39 4.82 -20.48
N SER A 53 24.45 5.91 -21.25
CA SER A 53 23.34 6.28 -22.13
C SER A 53 23.06 5.13 -23.12
N PRO A 54 21.81 4.68 -23.28
CA PRO A 54 21.51 3.70 -24.31
C PRO A 54 21.79 4.31 -25.68
N PRO A 55 22.38 3.56 -26.63
CA PRO A 55 22.50 4.01 -28.00
C PRO A 55 21.10 4.32 -28.55
N LEU A 56 21.00 5.43 -29.29
CA LEU A 56 19.75 6.05 -29.78
C LEU A 56 18.72 5.05 -30.34
N LEU A 57 19.18 3.94 -30.90
CA LEU A 57 18.37 2.85 -31.47
C LEU A 57 17.54 2.04 -30.45
N ARG A 58 17.86 2.08 -29.14
CA ARG A 58 17.09 1.39 -28.08
C ARG A 58 16.06 2.28 -27.39
N LEU A 59 16.04 3.58 -27.66
CA LEU A 59 15.12 4.51 -27.01
C LEU A 59 13.66 4.30 -27.44
N SER A 60 13.43 3.82 -28.65
CA SER A 60 12.08 3.58 -29.20
C SER A 60 11.32 2.42 -28.54
N ARG A 61 11.99 1.55 -27.77
CA ARG A 61 11.34 0.46 -27.03
C ARG A 61 11.12 0.75 -25.54
N SER A 62 11.85 1.71 -24.98
CA SER A 62 11.75 2.09 -23.57
C SER A 62 11.01 3.42 -23.34
N PHE A 63 10.92 4.28 -24.35
CA PHE A 63 10.09 5.49 -24.31
C PHE A 63 8.70 5.19 -24.88
N SER A 64 8.06 4.15 -24.34
CA SER A 64 6.62 4.18 -24.25
C SER A 64 6.29 5.26 -23.24
N GLN A 65 6.13 6.50 -23.71
CA GLN A 65 5.43 7.56 -23.00
C GLN A 65 3.91 7.26 -22.93
N SER A 66 3.52 5.99 -23.05
CA SER A 66 2.20 5.47 -22.71
C SER A 66 2.28 4.84 -21.32
N ASN A 67 2.59 5.67 -20.32
CA ASN A 67 2.11 5.42 -18.96
C ASN A 67 0.65 5.89 -18.81
N ASN A 68 -0.11 5.90 -19.91
CA ASN A 68 -1.57 5.79 -19.89
C ASN A 68 -2.00 4.37 -19.49
N VAL A 69 -1.29 3.73 -18.55
CA VAL A 69 -1.99 2.83 -17.64
C VAL A 69 -2.91 3.79 -16.92
N ARG A 70 -4.18 3.79 -17.32
CA ARG A 70 -5.23 4.65 -16.80
C ARG A 70 -5.30 4.37 -15.30
N PHE A 71 -4.46 5.05 -14.52
CA PHE A 71 -4.59 5.13 -13.07
C PHE A 71 -5.97 5.73 -12.88
N HIS A 72 -6.94 4.86 -12.64
CA HIS A 72 -8.20 5.32 -12.12
C HIS A 72 -7.84 6.01 -10.81
N PRO A 73 -8.28 7.26 -10.61
CA PRO A 73 -8.28 7.83 -9.28
C PRO A 73 -8.87 6.76 -8.36
N TYR A 74 -8.19 6.47 -7.27
CA TYR A 74 -8.75 5.57 -6.27
C TYR A 74 -10.09 6.17 -5.85
N ILE A 75 -11.18 5.59 -6.36
CA ILE A 75 -12.50 5.80 -5.81
C ILE A 75 -12.39 5.03 -4.50
N ALA A 76 -12.30 5.76 -3.39
CA ALA A 76 -12.62 5.19 -2.11
C ALA A 76 -14.05 4.67 -2.25
N GLU A 77 -14.18 3.38 -2.58
CA GLU A 77 -15.42 2.69 -2.30
C GLU A 77 -15.68 3.03 -0.84
N GLU A 78 -16.82 3.68 -0.57
CA GLU A 78 -17.42 3.70 0.75
C GLU A 78 -17.78 2.24 1.07
N ARG A 79 -16.78 1.36 1.22
CA ARG A 79 -16.86 0.29 2.19
C ARG A 79 -17.25 1.05 3.44
N PRO A 80 -18.41 0.79 4.06
CA PRO A 80 -18.90 1.60 5.15
C PRO A 80 -17.83 1.63 6.25
N THR A 81 -16.97 2.63 6.20
CA THR A 81 -16.16 3.14 7.29
C THR A 81 -17.09 4.01 8.11
N THR A 82 -18.21 3.41 8.52
CA THR A 82 -18.81 3.83 9.75
C THR A 82 -17.81 3.37 10.80
N ALA A 83 -17.22 4.33 11.52
CA ALA A 83 -16.26 4.12 12.60
C ALA A 83 -16.85 3.34 13.81
N ALA A 84 -17.91 2.57 13.60
CA ALA A 84 -18.55 1.68 14.54
C ALA A 84 -18.70 0.30 13.86
N GLU A 85 -17.73 -0.58 14.16
CA GLU A 85 -17.73 -2.02 13.90
C GLU A 85 -17.43 -2.49 12.46
N THR A 86 -16.16 -2.82 12.23
CA THR A 86 -15.79 -3.76 11.16
C THR A 86 -16.40 -5.15 11.41
N SER A 87 -16.48 -5.97 10.37
CA SER A 87 -16.94 -7.36 10.51
C SER A 87 -16.12 -8.16 11.55
N LEU A 88 -14.83 -7.85 11.72
CA LEU A 88 -13.98 -8.48 12.73
C LEU A 88 -14.22 -7.92 14.14
N ASP A 89 -14.41 -6.60 14.30
CA ASP A 89 -14.75 -6.00 15.59
C ASP A 89 -16.07 -6.56 16.14
N ARG A 90 -17.06 -6.77 15.26
CA ARG A 90 -18.34 -7.36 15.63
C ARG A 90 -18.19 -8.83 16.07
N LEU A 91 -17.40 -9.62 15.34
CA LEU A 91 -17.09 -11.01 15.72
C LEU A 91 -16.35 -11.07 17.06
N ARG A 92 -15.43 -10.14 17.31
CA ARG A 92 -14.71 -9.99 18.57
C ARG A 92 -15.65 -9.66 19.73
N THR A 93 -16.53 -8.69 19.58
CA THR A 93 -17.49 -8.29 20.61
C THR A 93 -18.41 -9.46 20.97
N LEU A 94 -18.96 -10.15 19.96
CA LEU A 94 -19.80 -11.34 20.16
C LEU A 94 -19.05 -12.44 20.91
N TRP A 95 -17.81 -12.71 20.53
CA TRP A 95 -16.98 -13.72 21.19
C TRP A 95 -16.71 -13.37 22.66
N ARG A 96 -16.36 -12.11 22.97
CA ARG A 96 -16.19 -11.67 24.37
C ARG A 96 -17.49 -11.76 25.17
N THR A 97 -18.64 -11.44 24.59
CA THR A 97 -19.92 -11.59 25.28
C THR A 97 -20.27 -13.05 25.57
N MET A 98 -19.89 -13.99 24.69
CA MET A 98 -20.08 -15.43 24.92
C MET A 98 -19.16 -16.00 26.01
N GLN A 99 -17.99 -15.40 26.26
CA GLN A 99 -17.06 -15.86 27.30
C GLN A 99 -17.46 -15.42 28.71
N ASN A 100 -18.22 -14.33 28.82
CA ASN A 100 -18.59 -13.70 30.08
C ASN A 100 -20.04 -14.04 30.52
N ALA A 101 -20.71 -14.92 29.79
CA ALA A 101 -22.01 -15.51 30.11
C ALA A 101 -21.81 -16.90 30.71
#